data_AF-K6FG89-F1
#
_entry.id   AF-K6FG89-F1
#
_cell.length_a   1.000
_cell.length_b   1.000
_cell.length_c   1.000
_cell.angle_alpha   90.00
_cell.angle_beta   90.00
_cell.angle_gamma   90.00
#
_symmetry.space_group_name_H-M   'P 1'
#
loop_
_entity.id
_entity.type
_entity.pdbx_description
1 polymer ?
#
loop_
_entity_poly.entity_id
_entity_poly.type
_entity_poly.pdbx_seq_one_letter_code
_entity_poly.pdbx_strand_id
1 'polypeptide(L)'
;MSWKKACIVYCIALIVAMLANIEKVSVWVDDRLGDGPASEAARQVRRVRNLWRETRLAAHWRQLDCEMAPYFDETYKNNLACREEPTSDAAAQALRERLDPNQPLLKPDEPIDADNLLAALSPPKPGAAEGDAAGPGLPSVARAPSSGQTGPGEQTLTQGKGPAPHKLLVVGDSLAIGLSLSLRRSVAEIEGLELIEEGKVSSGLANPKYYDWSRALRVFLDKYKPDLVVVMMGANDAKYINVNEKPRSPGNPNKTWPEVFSMRVEDFLTALQEKNIRNYWIGLPVMGDAPYAKQVEIMNDIVKTEAAKFRNSTYLDTWTLLADDQGNYSTFLPNDKGVKIKVRANDKVHFTVAGGDILAQAFLAALAKDVEIVAKKPAAAAPQAAQTVPK
;
A
#
# COMPACT_ATOMS: atom_id res chain seq x y z
N MET A 1 37.30 -33.47 10.46
CA MET A 1 37.36 -32.64 9.22
C MET A 1 38.20 -31.41 9.55
N SER A 2 39.24 -31.02 8.77
CA SER A 2 40.08 -29.85 9.14
C SER A 2 39.29 -28.54 8.99
N TRP A 3 39.56 -27.54 9.83
CA TRP A 3 38.90 -26.22 9.79
C TRP A 3 38.81 -25.65 8.36
N LYS A 4 39.90 -25.77 7.60
CA LYS A 4 39.94 -25.29 6.20
C LYS A 4 38.89 -25.98 5.32
N LYS A 5 38.69 -27.29 5.49
CA LYS A 5 37.64 -28.04 4.77
C LYS A 5 36.24 -27.61 5.19
N ALA A 6 36.01 -27.37 6.49
CA ALA A 6 34.73 -26.87 6.99
C ALA A 6 34.42 -25.46 6.44
N CYS A 7 35.40 -24.55 6.47
CA CYS A 7 35.26 -23.19 5.94
C CYS A 7 34.92 -23.18 4.44
N ILE A 8 35.59 -24.03 3.64
CA ILE A 8 35.29 -24.18 2.21
C ILE A 8 33.85 -24.66 2.00
N VAL A 9 33.38 -25.63 2.78
CA VAL A 9 32.00 -26.13 2.70
C VAL A 9 31.00 -25.02 3.02
N TYR A 10 31.24 -24.20 4.05
CA TYR A 10 30.38 -23.07 4.38
C TYR A 10 30.38 -21.99 3.30
N CYS A 11 31.53 -21.65 2.73
CA CYS A 11 31.61 -20.68 1.64
C CYS A 11 30.83 -21.16 0.40
N ILE A 12 30.97 -22.44 0.04
CA ILE A 12 30.21 -23.03 -1.08
C ILE A 12 28.70 -22.99 -0.77
N ALA A 13 28.29 -23.41 0.43
CA ALA A 13 26.88 -23.39 0.83
C ALA A 13 26.28 -21.98 0.79
N LEU A 14 27.04 -20.96 1.24
CA LEU A 14 26.62 -19.56 1.19
C LEU A 14 26.46 -19.08 -0.26
N ILE A 15 27.42 -19.39 -1.13
CA ILE A 15 27.35 -19.02 -2.56
C ILE A 15 26.15 -19.67 -3.23
N VAL A 16 25.92 -20.96 -2.98
CA VAL A 16 24.75 -21.69 -3.53
C VAL A 16 23.45 -21.07 -3.02
N ALA A 17 23.35 -20.76 -1.73
CA ALA A 17 22.16 -20.12 -1.16
C ALA A 17 21.93 -18.70 -1.73
N MET A 18 23.00 -17.94 -1.95
CA MET A 18 22.92 -16.62 -2.60
C MET A 18 22.46 -16.72 -4.05
N LEU A 19 22.99 -17.68 -4.82
CA LEU A 19 22.58 -17.91 -6.21
C LEU A 19 21.12 -18.37 -6.31
N ALA A 20 20.68 -19.26 -5.43
CA ALA A 20 19.28 -19.70 -5.35
C ALA A 20 18.32 -18.54 -5.00
N ASN A 21 18.80 -17.52 -4.30
CA ASN A 21 18.02 -16.33 -3.92
C ASN A 21 18.45 -15.07 -4.68
N ILE A 22 19.18 -15.20 -5.80
CA ILE A 22 19.87 -14.07 -6.43
C ILE A 22 18.91 -12.98 -6.91
N GLU A 23 17.67 -13.33 -7.24
CA GLU A 23 16.61 -12.38 -7.58
C GLU A 23 16.33 -11.43 -6.42
N LYS A 24 16.13 -11.96 -5.21
CA LYS A 24 15.88 -11.16 -3.99
C LYS A 24 17.11 -10.40 -3.55
N VAL A 25 18.27 -11.05 -3.63
CA VAL A 25 19.55 -10.41 -3.32
C VAL A 25 19.78 -9.23 -4.26
N SER A 26 19.49 -9.36 -5.55
CA SER A 26 19.66 -8.27 -6.52
C SER A 26 18.76 -7.08 -6.22
N VAL A 27 17.47 -7.30 -5.89
CA VAL A 27 16.53 -6.23 -5.51
C VAL A 27 16.97 -5.55 -4.22
N TRP A 28 17.38 -6.33 -3.22
CA TRP A 28 17.91 -5.80 -1.97
C TRP A 28 19.20 -4.98 -2.19
N VAL A 29 20.12 -5.47 -3.02
CA VAL A 29 21.36 -4.78 -3.38
C VAL A 29 21.06 -3.50 -4.13
N ASP A 30 20.11 -3.50 -5.06
CA ASP A 30 19.70 -2.32 -5.82
C ASP A 30 19.09 -1.26 -4.89
N ASP A 31 18.20 -1.63 -3.97
CA ASP A 31 17.60 -0.72 -2.98
C ASP A 31 18.63 -0.11 -2.00
N ARG A 32 19.66 -0.89 -1.64
CA ARG A 32 20.63 -0.48 -0.61
C ARG A 32 21.89 0.19 -1.16
N LEU A 33 22.32 -0.19 -2.36
CA LEU A 33 23.62 0.16 -2.94
C LEU A 33 23.53 0.75 -4.35
N GLY A 34 22.36 0.72 -5.01
CA GLY A 34 22.17 1.15 -6.40
C GLY A 34 22.55 2.61 -6.65
N ASP A 35 22.19 3.49 -5.72
CA ASP A 35 22.43 4.94 -5.81
C ASP A 35 23.61 5.42 -4.93
N GLY A 36 24.38 4.49 -4.37
CA GLY A 36 25.48 4.77 -3.43
C GLY A 36 26.89 4.66 -4.05
N PRO A 37 27.97 4.91 -3.27
CA PRO A 37 29.35 4.78 -3.72
C PRO A 37 29.76 3.34 -4.10
N ALA A 38 28.90 2.36 -3.85
CA ALA A 38 29.08 0.95 -4.19
C ALA A 38 28.25 0.50 -5.41
N SER A 39 27.80 1.43 -6.27
CA SER A 39 26.98 1.14 -7.46
C SER A 39 27.64 0.14 -8.44
N GLU A 40 28.96 0.03 -8.42
CA GLU A 40 29.69 -0.99 -9.18
C GLU A 40 29.46 -2.42 -8.66
N ALA A 41 29.33 -2.59 -7.34
CA ALA A 41 28.97 -3.88 -6.75
C ALA A 41 27.53 -4.27 -7.14
N ALA A 42 26.60 -3.32 -7.16
CA ALA A 42 25.23 -3.55 -7.66
C ALA A 42 25.23 -3.98 -9.13
N ARG A 43 26.02 -3.33 -9.98
CA ARG A 43 26.20 -3.74 -11.38
C ARG A 43 26.77 -5.16 -11.53
N GLN A 44 27.74 -5.54 -10.71
CA GLN A 44 28.29 -6.90 -10.72
C GLN A 44 27.25 -7.95 -10.28
N VAL A 45 26.46 -7.65 -9.25
CA VAL A 45 25.36 -8.52 -8.81
C VAL A 45 24.32 -8.71 -9.92
N ARG A 46 23.97 -7.65 -10.67
CA ARG A 46 23.09 -7.75 -11.85
C ARG A 46 23.68 -8.65 -12.94
N ARG A 47 24.98 -8.53 -13.23
CA ARG A 47 25.66 -9.41 -14.20
C ARG A 47 25.61 -10.88 -13.76
N VAL A 48 25.91 -11.16 -12.50
CA VAL A 48 25.84 -12.52 -11.94
C VAL A 48 24.41 -13.08 -11.98
N ARG A 49 23.40 -12.26 -11.67
CA ARG A 49 21.99 -12.64 -11.81
C ARG A 49 21.64 -13.01 -13.25
N ASN A 50 22.06 -12.19 -14.22
CA ASN A 50 21.75 -12.44 -15.63
C ASN A 50 22.43 -13.72 -16.14
N LEU A 51 23.71 -13.93 -15.80
CA LEU A 51 24.42 -15.17 -16.10
C LEU A 51 23.77 -16.39 -15.43
N TRP A 52 23.32 -16.25 -14.18
CA TRP A 52 22.57 -17.30 -13.50
C TRP A 52 21.29 -17.66 -14.27
N ARG A 53 20.51 -16.66 -14.73
CA ARG A 53 19.27 -16.88 -15.49
C ARG A 53 19.47 -17.66 -16.80
N GLU A 54 20.65 -17.58 -17.41
CA GLU A 54 20.98 -18.32 -18.63
C GLU A 54 21.26 -19.82 -18.36
N THR A 55 21.47 -20.22 -17.10
CA THR A 55 21.75 -21.62 -16.77
C THR A 55 20.48 -22.47 -16.75
N ARG A 56 20.62 -23.75 -17.16
CA ARG A 56 19.56 -24.76 -17.01
C ARG A 56 19.17 -25.02 -15.55
N LEU A 57 20.13 -24.87 -14.63
CA LEU A 57 19.88 -24.98 -13.18
C LEU A 57 18.94 -23.87 -12.69
N ALA A 58 19.10 -22.64 -13.15
CA ALA A 58 18.20 -21.55 -12.80
C ALA A 58 16.80 -21.73 -13.40
N ALA A 59 16.69 -22.31 -14.60
CA ALA A 59 15.39 -22.66 -15.20
C ALA A 59 14.68 -23.74 -14.39
N HIS A 60 15.38 -24.81 -14.01
CA HIS A 60 14.83 -25.87 -13.17
C HIS A 60 14.50 -25.39 -11.75
N TRP A 61 15.35 -24.52 -11.18
CA TRP A 61 15.08 -23.89 -9.88
C TRP A 61 13.84 -23.00 -9.92
N ARG A 62 13.65 -22.21 -10.99
CA ARG A 62 12.43 -21.42 -11.20
C ARG A 62 11.19 -22.31 -11.33
N GLN A 63 11.29 -23.40 -12.07
CA GLN A 63 10.21 -24.37 -12.20
C GLN A 63 9.85 -24.96 -10.83
N LEU A 64 10.84 -25.41 -10.05
CA LEU A 64 10.65 -25.91 -8.68
C LEU A 64 10.07 -24.84 -7.75
N ASP A 65 10.57 -23.60 -7.81
CA ASP A 65 10.03 -22.49 -7.02
C ASP A 65 8.56 -22.20 -7.39
N CYS A 66 8.18 -22.31 -8.67
CA CYS A 66 6.80 -22.12 -9.13
C CYS A 66 5.90 -23.32 -8.80
N GLU A 67 6.39 -24.56 -8.90
CA GLU A 67 5.67 -25.77 -8.48
C GLU A 67 5.45 -25.80 -6.96
N MET A 68 6.42 -25.28 -6.20
CA MET A 68 6.32 -25.16 -4.75
C MET A 68 5.53 -23.93 -4.30
N ALA A 69 5.32 -22.94 -5.16
CA ALA A 69 4.65 -21.68 -4.81
C ALA A 69 3.27 -21.86 -4.16
N PRO A 70 2.39 -22.76 -4.63
CA PRO A 70 1.08 -23.00 -3.98
C PRO A 70 1.19 -23.54 -2.55
N TYR A 71 2.29 -24.22 -2.20
CA TYR A 71 2.53 -24.69 -0.83
C TYR A 71 3.02 -23.57 0.12
N PHE A 72 3.41 -22.42 -0.45
CA PHE A 72 3.85 -21.25 0.27
C PHE A 72 2.97 -20.02 0.01
N ASP A 73 1.86 -20.20 -0.72
CA ASP A 73 0.84 -19.17 -0.91
C ASP A 73 0.36 -18.74 0.48
N GLU A 74 0.33 -17.42 0.71
CA GLU A 74 0.17 -16.72 2.00
C GLU A 74 1.42 -16.49 2.88
N THR A 75 2.64 -16.83 2.42
CA THR A 75 3.90 -16.37 3.05
C THR A 75 4.68 -15.42 2.13
N TYR A 76 5.60 -14.60 2.68
CA TYR A 76 6.33 -13.47 2.06
C TYR A 76 7.05 -13.74 0.71
N LYS A 77 7.02 -14.96 0.17
CA LYS A 77 7.56 -15.27 -1.16
C LYS A 77 6.55 -15.02 -2.27
N ASN A 78 6.14 -13.77 -2.48
CA ASN A 78 5.52 -13.40 -3.74
C ASN A 78 6.63 -13.23 -4.80
N ASN A 79 7.06 -14.34 -5.41
CA ASN A 79 8.10 -14.31 -6.43
C ASN A 79 7.46 -13.90 -7.77
N LEU A 80 7.71 -12.65 -8.20
CA LEU A 80 7.36 -12.06 -9.51
C LEU A 80 7.79 -12.87 -10.75
N ALA A 81 8.54 -13.97 -10.58
CA ALA A 81 9.08 -14.79 -11.67
C ALA A 81 8.10 -15.84 -12.22
N CYS A 82 6.95 -16.08 -11.57
CA CYS A 82 5.99 -17.12 -11.99
C CYS A 82 4.80 -16.57 -12.79
N ARG A 83 4.88 -15.32 -13.30
CA ARG A 83 3.89 -14.81 -14.26
C ARG A 83 4.44 -14.94 -15.68
N GLU A 84 3.84 -15.90 -16.40
CA GLU A 84 3.74 -16.13 -17.84
C GLU A 84 5.04 -16.02 -18.67
N GLU A 85 5.40 -17.13 -19.34
CA GLU A 85 6.30 -17.04 -20.48
C GLU A 85 5.69 -16.12 -21.54
N PRO A 86 6.49 -15.23 -22.18
CA PRO A 86 5.97 -14.32 -23.18
C PRO A 86 5.31 -15.10 -24.32
N THR A 87 4.01 -14.82 -24.54
CA THR A 87 3.15 -15.53 -25.49
C THR A 87 3.50 -15.29 -26.96
N SER A 88 4.48 -14.42 -27.24
CA SER A 88 4.97 -14.10 -28.58
C SER A 88 6.41 -13.60 -28.56
N ASP A 89 7.09 -13.67 -29.71
CA ASP A 89 8.44 -13.10 -29.90
C ASP A 89 8.46 -11.58 -29.63
N ALA A 90 7.37 -10.88 -29.94
CA ALA A 90 7.20 -9.47 -29.62
C ALA A 90 7.16 -9.21 -28.11
N ALA A 91 6.44 -10.05 -27.34
CA ALA A 91 6.43 -9.97 -25.89
C ALA A 91 7.79 -10.34 -25.27
N ALA A 92 8.51 -11.29 -25.88
CA ALA A 92 9.86 -11.65 -25.47
C ALA A 92 10.86 -10.52 -25.75
N GLN A 93 10.70 -9.80 -26.86
CA GLN A 93 11.53 -8.66 -27.21
C GLN A 93 11.23 -7.43 -26.34
N ALA A 94 9.95 -7.13 -26.08
CA ALA A 94 9.56 -6.07 -25.14
C ALA A 94 10.04 -6.34 -23.71
N LEU A 95 10.05 -7.61 -23.28
CA LEU A 95 10.64 -8.02 -22.01
C LEU A 95 12.16 -7.81 -21.99
N ARG A 96 12.87 -8.11 -23.08
CA ARG A 96 14.32 -7.87 -23.20
C ARG A 96 14.66 -6.38 -23.18
N GLU A 97 13.88 -5.54 -23.86
CA GLU A 97 14.04 -4.08 -23.86
C GLU A 97 13.76 -3.48 -22.48
N ARG A 98 12.69 -3.90 -21.79
CA ARG A 98 12.41 -3.51 -20.39
C ARG A 98 13.51 -3.94 -19.40
N LEU A 99 14.29 -4.96 -19.75
CA LEU A 99 15.39 -5.49 -18.94
C LEU A 99 16.76 -4.97 -19.40
N ASP A 100 16.82 -4.07 -20.39
CA ASP A 100 18.06 -3.45 -20.88
C ASP A 100 18.66 -2.53 -19.80
N PRO A 101 19.90 -2.81 -19.31
CA PRO A 101 20.53 -2.05 -18.23
C PRO A 101 20.92 -0.61 -18.59
N ASN A 102 20.83 -0.20 -19.85
CA ASN A 102 21.16 1.16 -20.30
C ASN A 102 19.95 2.05 -20.55
N GLN A 103 18.73 1.52 -20.42
CA GLN A 103 17.50 2.29 -20.59
C GLN A 103 16.96 2.74 -19.22
N PRO A 104 16.71 4.04 -19.00
CA PRO A 104 16.04 4.48 -17.78
C PRO A 104 14.64 3.84 -17.74
N LEU A 105 14.30 3.18 -16.63
CA LEU A 105 12.96 2.64 -16.35
C LEU A 105 11.96 3.78 -16.15
N LEU A 106 11.61 4.44 -17.24
CA LEU A 106 10.41 5.26 -17.33
C LEU A 106 9.26 4.30 -17.60
N LYS A 107 8.26 4.28 -16.72
CA LYS A 107 7.00 3.56 -16.99
C LYS A 107 6.42 4.15 -18.29
N PRO A 108 6.10 3.33 -19.31
CA PRO A 108 5.32 3.82 -20.43
C PRO A 108 3.91 4.20 -19.94
N ASP A 109 3.37 5.29 -20.49
CA ASP A 109 1.96 5.68 -20.34
C ASP A 109 1.06 4.78 -21.21
N GLU A 110 1.10 3.47 -20.96
CA GLU A 110 0.13 2.54 -21.55
C GLU A 110 -1.05 2.33 -20.60
N PRO A 111 -2.30 2.41 -21.10
CA PRO A 111 -3.48 2.05 -20.32
C PRO A 111 -3.35 0.62 -19.79
N ILE A 112 -3.60 0.45 -18.49
CA ILE A 112 -3.62 -0.87 -17.87
C ILE A 112 -4.78 -1.67 -18.48
N ASP A 113 -4.47 -2.85 -19.04
CA ASP A 113 -5.45 -3.82 -19.50
C ASP A 113 -6.27 -4.33 -18.29
N ALA A 114 -7.39 -3.65 -18.05
CA ALA A 114 -8.29 -3.90 -16.93
C ALA A 114 -8.93 -5.29 -17.01
N ASP A 115 -9.12 -5.83 -18.21
CA ASP A 115 -9.81 -7.10 -18.45
C ASP A 115 -8.94 -8.28 -18.02
N ASN A 116 -7.65 -8.26 -18.36
CA ASN A 116 -6.70 -9.26 -17.87
C ASN A 116 -6.48 -9.16 -16.35
N LEU A 117 -6.48 -7.95 -15.80
CA LEU A 117 -6.36 -7.75 -14.36
C LEU A 117 -7.58 -8.29 -13.61
N LEU A 118 -8.79 -8.09 -14.13
CA LEU A 118 -10.05 -8.60 -13.57
C LEU A 118 -10.17 -10.12 -13.70
N ALA A 119 -9.65 -10.70 -14.79
CA ALA A 119 -9.60 -12.15 -14.97
C ALA A 119 -8.64 -12.81 -13.96
N ALA A 120 -7.48 -12.20 -13.71
CA ALA A 120 -6.50 -12.68 -12.72
C ALA A 120 -6.96 -12.50 -11.26
N LEU A 121 -7.97 -11.67 -11.01
CA LEU A 121 -8.53 -11.38 -9.68
C LEU A 121 -9.89 -12.03 -9.42
N SER A 122 -10.43 -12.77 -10.40
CA SER A 122 -11.68 -13.50 -10.24
C SER A 122 -11.44 -14.82 -9.48
N PRO A 123 -12.28 -15.17 -8.48
CA PRO A 123 -12.17 -16.46 -7.80
C PRO A 123 -12.42 -17.63 -8.78
N PRO A 124 -11.83 -18.82 -8.56
CA PRO A 124 -12.03 -19.96 -9.44
C PRO A 124 -13.51 -20.35 -9.47
N LYS A 125 -14.01 -20.59 -10.69
CA LYS A 125 -15.40 -20.98 -10.94
C LYS A 125 -15.68 -22.32 -10.23
N PRO A 126 -16.77 -22.47 -9.46
CA PRO A 126 -17.06 -23.73 -8.79
C PRO A 126 -17.27 -24.85 -9.82
N GLY A 127 -16.47 -25.90 -9.71
CA GLY A 127 -16.70 -27.17 -10.38
C GLY A 127 -17.98 -27.83 -9.87
N ALA A 128 -18.63 -28.57 -10.76
CA ALA A 128 -19.90 -29.22 -10.54
C ALA A 128 -19.88 -30.26 -9.41
N ALA A 129 -21.05 -30.35 -8.76
CA ALA A 129 -21.53 -31.23 -7.69
C ALA A 129 -20.95 -32.65 -7.52
N GLU A 130 -20.75 -33.01 -6.26
CA GLU A 130 -21.05 -34.28 -5.56
C GLU A 130 -21.22 -33.87 -4.07
N GLY A 131 -22.15 -34.29 -3.20
CA GLY A 131 -23.25 -35.25 -3.16
C GLY A 131 -23.56 -35.45 -1.66
N ASP A 132 -24.84 -35.28 -1.27
CA ASP A 132 -25.54 -35.72 -0.03
C ASP A 132 -24.96 -35.52 1.39
N ALA A 133 -25.75 -34.87 2.27
CA ALA A 133 -26.67 -35.58 3.18
C ALA A 133 -27.28 -34.63 4.24
N ALA A 134 -28.56 -34.86 4.54
CA ALA A 134 -29.45 -34.07 5.38
C ALA A 134 -29.31 -34.32 6.90
N GLY A 135 -29.75 -33.33 7.70
CA GLY A 135 -30.11 -33.49 9.12
C GLY A 135 -30.88 -32.26 9.65
N PRO A 136 -31.88 -32.41 10.55
CA PRO A 136 -33.08 -31.57 10.59
C PRO A 136 -33.15 -30.48 11.70
N GLY A 137 -34.16 -29.60 11.58
CA GLY A 137 -34.42 -28.34 12.33
C GLY A 137 -34.60 -28.46 13.85
N LEU A 138 -34.56 -27.37 14.64
CA LEU A 138 -35.51 -26.24 14.82
C LEU A 138 -34.96 -25.34 15.99
N PRO A 139 -35.58 -24.23 16.43
CA PRO A 139 -36.46 -23.24 15.77
C PRO A 139 -36.00 -21.77 15.96
N SER A 140 -36.65 -20.90 15.19
CA SER A 140 -36.62 -19.43 15.22
C SER A 140 -37.10 -18.83 16.55
N VAL A 141 -36.38 -17.83 17.07
CA VAL A 141 -36.87 -16.89 18.09
C VAL A 141 -36.91 -15.50 17.48
N ALA A 142 -38.13 -14.96 17.36
CA ALA A 142 -38.42 -13.62 16.87
C ALA A 142 -37.78 -12.53 17.74
N ARG A 143 -37.17 -11.52 17.11
CA ARG A 143 -36.79 -10.26 17.75
C ARG A 143 -37.66 -9.13 17.20
N ALA A 144 -38.30 -8.42 18.11
CA ALA A 144 -39.10 -7.21 17.88
C ALA A 144 -38.21 -6.03 17.37
N PRO A 145 -38.81 -4.97 16.79
CA PRO A 145 -38.11 -4.06 15.89
C PRO A 145 -37.25 -3.05 16.67
N SER A 146 -35.96 -2.96 16.30
CA SER A 146 -35.11 -1.84 16.68
C SER A 146 -34.96 -0.92 15.47
N SER A 147 -35.37 0.32 15.69
CA SER A 147 -35.33 1.49 14.83
C SER A 147 -34.05 1.67 14.02
N GLY A 148 -34.23 1.88 12.71
CA GLY A 148 -33.56 2.91 11.92
C GLY A 148 -32.06 2.76 11.64
N GLN A 149 -31.67 1.78 10.82
CA GLN A 149 -30.46 1.91 10.00
C GLN A 149 -30.86 2.31 8.59
N THR A 150 -30.50 3.54 8.22
CA THR A 150 -30.43 3.98 6.83
C THR A 150 -29.47 3.07 6.09
N GLY A 151 -29.96 2.39 5.04
CA GLY A 151 -29.11 1.64 4.12
C GLY A 151 -28.11 2.54 3.38
N PRO A 152 -27.13 1.97 2.66
CA PRO A 152 -26.17 2.73 1.90
C PRO A 152 -26.90 3.38 0.72
N GLY A 153 -27.34 4.61 0.92
CA GLY A 153 -27.60 5.52 -0.18
C GLY A 153 -26.28 5.77 -0.88
N GLU A 154 -26.28 5.57 -2.20
CA GLU A 154 -25.27 6.03 -3.14
C GLU A 154 -24.82 7.44 -2.74
N GLN A 155 -23.68 7.53 -2.04
CA GLN A 155 -23.18 8.79 -1.52
C GLN A 155 -22.75 9.62 -2.73
N THR A 156 -23.60 10.57 -3.11
CA THR A 156 -23.32 11.49 -4.19
C THR A 156 -22.09 12.33 -3.82
N LEU A 157 -20.96 12.11 -4.51
CA LEU A 157 -19.65 12.74 -4.24
C LEU A 157 -19.58 14.24 -4.59
N THR A 158 -20.71 14.87 -4.94
CA THR A 158 -20.81 16.26 -5.42
C THR A 158 -21.45 17.17 -4.36
N GLN A 159 -20.78 17.42 -3.23
CA GLN A 159 -21.37 18.25 -2.15
C GLN A 159 -20.50 19.42 -1.66
N GLY A 160 -19.25 19.52 -2.08
CA GLY A 160 -18.35 20.58 -1.62
C GLY A 160 -18.59 21.92 -2.30
N LYS A 161 -17.97 22.98 -1.77
CA LYS A 161 -18.07 24.36 -2.30
C LYS A 161 -16.80 24.83 -3.02
N GLY A 162 -15.69 24.11 -2.86
CA GLY A 162 -14.42 24.44 -3.50
C GLY A 162 -14.26 23.75 -4.86
N PRO A 163 -13.39 24.27 -5.74
CA PRO A 163 -13.07 23.60 -7.00
C PRO A 163 -12.43 22.23 -6.74
N ALA A 164 -12.68 21.28 -7.64
CA ALA A 164 -12.01 19.98 -7.65
C ALA A 164 -10.49 20.19 -7.73
N PRO A 165 -9.67 19.47 -6.94
CA PRO A 165 -8.23 19.46 -7.16
C PRO A 165 -7.94 18.79 -8.52
N HIS A 166 -6.94 19.27 -9.23
CA HIS A 166 -6.46 18.60 -10.44
C HIS A 166 -5.32 17.64 -10.10
N LYS A 167 -4.46 17.99 -9.13
CA LYS A 167 -3.32 17.18 -8.71
C LYS A 167 -3.38 16.83 -7.24
N LEU A 168 -3.46 15.54 -6.96
CA LEU A 168 -3.47 14.98 -5.62
C LEU A 168 -2.17 14.23 -5.36
N LEU A 169 -1.34 14.80 -4.48
CA LEU A 169 -0.07 14.19 -4.08
C LEU A 169 -0.26 13.37 -2.80
N VAL A 170 0.03 12.07 -2.85
CA VAL A 170 0.08 11.21 -1.66
C VAL A 170 1.53 11.07 -1.20
N VAL A 171 1.78 11.34 0.09
CA VAL A 171 3.09 11.22 0.72
C VAL A 171 3.04 10.35 1.97
N GLY A 172 4.07 9.54 2.18
CA GLY A 172 4.25 8.84 3.46
C GLY A 172 5.00 7.53 3.41
N ASP A 173 4.84 6.75 4.47
CA ASP A 173 5.56 5.50 4.66
C ASP A 173 4.95 4.34 3.85
N SER A 174 5.19 3.08 4.25
CA SER A 174 4.63 1.93 3.56
C SER A 174 3.09 1.88 3.60
N LEU A 175 2.44 2.54 4.57
CA LEU A 175 0.99 2.65 4.61
C LEU A 175 0.46 3.64 3.56
N ALA A 176 1.12 4.78 3.34
CA ALA A 176 0.77 5.66 2.21
C ALA A 176 0.91 4.97 0.86
N ILE A 177 1.93 4.13 0.68
CA ILE A 177 2.08 3.32 -0.54
C ILE A 177 0.87 2.40 -0.71
N GLY A 178 0.46 1.71 0.36
CA GLY A 178 -0.74 0.88 0.36
C GLY A 178 -2.00 1.66 0.02
N LEU A 179 -2.19 2.84 0.63
CA LEU A 179 -3.34 3.71 0.38
C LEU A 179 -3.37 4.18 -1.08
N SER A 180 -2.21 4.54 -1.63
CA SER A 180 -2.09 5.03 -3.00
C SER A 180 -2.49 3.96 -4.03
N LEU A 181 -2.19 2.68 -3.78
CA LEU A 181 -2.65 1.57 -4.62
C LEU A 181 -4.18 1.49 -4.73
N SER A 182 -4.89 1.78 -3.63
CA SER A 182 -6.35 1.85 -3.61
C SER A 182 -6.87 3.13 -4.26
N LEU A 183 -6.26 4.27 -3.95
CA LEU A 183 -6.62 5.57 -4.55
C LEU A 183 -6.46 5.59 -6.06
N ARG A 184 -5.49 4.89 -6.65
CA ARG A 184 -5.32 4.81 -8.12
C ARG A 184 -6.61 4.45 -8.84
N ARG A 185 -7.33 3.44 -8.34
CA ARG A 185 -8.58 2.99 -8.96
C ARG A 185 -9.70 4.01 -8.74
N SER A 186 -9.87 4.49 -7.51
CA SER A 186 -10.94 5.44 -7.20
C SER A 186 -10.76 6.80 -7.88
N VAL A 187 -9.53 7.29 -7.98
CA VAL A 187 -9.19 8.56 -8.64
C VAL A 187 -9.30 8.43 -10.16
N ALA A 188 -9.02 7.26 -10.75
CA ALA A 188 -9.21 7.04 -12.18
C ALA A 188 -10.67 7.24 -12.62
N GLU A 189 -11.63 7.06 -11.72
CA GLU A 189 -13.06 7.30 -11.95
C GLU A 189 -13.50 8.76 -11.69
N ILE A 190 -12.59 9.64 -11.28
CA ILE A 190 -12.86 11.06 -11.02
C ILE A 190 -12.35 11.90 -12.19
N GLU A 191 -13.20 12.78 -12.70
CA GLU A 191 -12.85 13.64 -13.84
C GLU A 191 -11.80 14.69 -13.45
N GLY A 192 -10.76 14.83 -14.27
CA GLY A 192 -9.74 15.88 -14.10
C GLY A 192 -8.74 15.67 -12.95
N LEU A 193 -8.83 14.57 -12.19
CA LEU A 193 -7.96 14.31 -11.04
C LEU A 193 -6.78 13.41 -11.42
N GLU A 194 -5.57 13.91 -11.22
CA GLU A 194 -4.29 13.22 -11.38
C GLU A 194 -3.76 12.81 -9.99
N LEU A 195 -3.40 11.53 -9.83
CA LEU A 195 -2.78 11.00 -8.63
C LEU A 195 -1.26 10.97 -8.77
N ILE A 196 -0.55 11.58 -7.83
CA ILE A 196 0.91 11.58 -7.74
C ILE A 196 1.30 10.88 -6.44
N GLU A 197 2.23 9.93 -6.50
CA GLU A 197 2.54 9.03 -5.39
C GLU A 197 4.02 9.12 -5.02
N GLU A 198 4.31 9.62 -3.82
CA GLU A 198 5.67 9.74 -3.29
C GLU A 198 5.75 9.05 -1.94
N GLY A 199 5.97 7.74 -1.98
CA GLY A 199 6.09 6.90 -0.79
C GLY A 199 7.51 6.43 -0.53
N LYS A 200 7.94 6.40 0.74
CA LYS A 200 9.22 5.81 1.14
C LYS A 200 9.01 4.75 2.21
N VAL A 201 9.28 3.49 1.87
CA VAL A 201 9.22 2.36 2.80
C VAL A 201 10.09 2.58 4.04
N SER A 202 9.67 2.04 5.18
CA SER A 202 10.41 2.09 6.46
C SER A 202 10.81 3.49 6.93
N SER A 203 10.16 4.54 6.42
CA SER A 203 10.43 5.93 6.77
C SER A 203 9.39 6.50 7.73
N GLY A 204 9.63 7.73 8.15
CA GLY A 204 8.85 8.47 9.14
C GLY A 204 9.51 9.80 9.46
N LEU A 205 8.81 10.70 10.14
CA LEU A 205 9.39 11.96 10.62
C LEU A 205 10.43 11.76 11.74
N ALA A 206 10.41 10.62 12.43
CA ALA A 206 11.25 10.31 13.58
C ALA A 206 12.74 10.14 13.24
N ASN A 207 13.08 9.80 11.99
CA ASN A 207 14.46 9.57 11.58
C ASN A 207 14.83 10.31 10.27
N PRO A 208 15.08 11.63 10.32
CA PRO A 208 15.45 12.42 9.16
C PRO A 208 16.81 12.03 8.54
N LYS A 209 17.65 11.30 9.28
CA LYS A 209 18.91 10.74 8.73
C LYS A 209 18.65 9.59 7.75
N TYR A 210 17.57 8.84 7.95
CA TYR A 210 17.17 7.79 7.02
C TYR A 210 16.42 8.38 5.81
N TYR A 211 15.45 9.25 6.07
CA TYR A 211 14.73 9.99 5.04
C TYR A 211 14.15 11.29 5.61
N ASP A 212 14.54 12.41 5.03
CA ASP A 212 14.13 13.74 5.47
C ASP A 212 12.84 14.17 4.76
N TRP A 213 11.70 13.80 5.35
CA TRP A 213 10.37 14.13 4.82
C TRP A 213 10.10 15.63 4.73
N SER A 214 10.62 16.43 5.67
CA SER A 214 10.51 17.89 5.64
C SER A 214 11.19 18.50 4.42
N ARG A 215 12.39 17.99 4.07
CA ARG A 215 13.09 18.41 2.84
C ARG A 215 12.39 17.86 1.59
N ALA A 216 12.05 16.57 1.59
CA ALA A 216 11.43 15.90 0.45
C ALA A 216 10.09 16.55 0.07
N LEU A 217 9.25 16.86 1.05
CA LEU A 217 7.97 17.53 0.82
C LEU A 217 8.18 18.85 0.09
N ARG A 218 9.08 19.73 0.55
CA ARG A 218 9.34 21.02 -0.11
C ARG A 218 9.72 20.84 -1.58
N VAL A 219 10.58 19.84 -1.89
CA VAL A 219 10.93 19.47 -3.28
C VAL A 219 9.71 19.02 -4.07
N PHE A 220 8.84 18.19 -3.49
CA PHE A 220 7.63 17.70 -4.16
C PHE A 220 6.62 18.82 -4.43
N LEU A 221 6.42 19.72 -3.48
CA LEU A 221 5.52 20.86 -3.65
C LEU A 221 5.98 21.78 -4.80
N ASP A 222 7.29 21.98 -4.96
CA ASP A 222 7.85 22.78 -6.06
C ASP A 222 7.82 22.04 -7.40
N LYS A 223 8.13 20.74 -7.40
CA LYS A 223 8.18 19.90 -8.60
C LYS A 223 6.80 19.68 -9.21
N TYR A 224 5.84 19.28 -8.38
CA TYR A 224 4.54 18.81 -8.85
C TYR A 224 3.46 19.89 -8.84
N LYS A 225 3.61 20.89 -7.95
CA LYS A 225 2.60 21.93 -7.69
C LYS A 225 1.22 21.31 -7.45
N PRO A 226 1.07 20.43 -6.43
CA PRO A 226 -0.19 19.78 -6.16
C PRO A 226 -1.23 20.78 -5.62
N ASP A 227 -2.50 20.54 -5.93
CA ASP A 227 -3.62 21.29 -5.36
C ASP A 227 -3.98 20.77 -3.95
N LEU A 228 -3.72 19.49 -3.72
CA LEU A 228 -4.02 18.79 -2.48
C LEU A 228 -2.93 17.77 -2.13
N VAL A 229 -2.61 17.65 -0.84
CA VAL A 229 -1.69 16.63 -0.32
C VAL A 229 -2.41 15.69 0.63
N VAL A 230 -2.28 14.39 0.41
CA VAL A 230 -2.72 13.33 1.33
C VAL A 230 -1.50 12.76 2.04
N VAL A 231 -1.53 12.75 3.36
CA VAL A 231 -0.41 12.30 4.19
C VAL A 231 -0.83 11.04 4.94
N MET A 232 -0.04 9.96 4.85
CA MET A 232 -0.22 8.79 5.71
C MET A 232 1.14 8.23 6.11
N MET A 233 1.61 8.60 7.30
CA MET A 233 2.87 8.10 7.84
C MET A 233 2.85 8.10 9.37
N GLY A 234 3.72 7.28 9.95
CA GLY A 234 3.89 7.20 11.39
C GLY A 234 4.15 5.78 11.91
N ALA A 235 3.98 4.75 11.08
CA ALA A 235 4.10 3.37 11.55
C ALA A 235 5.52 3.06 12.02
N ASN A 236 6.54 3.73 11.46
CA ASN A 236 7.92 3.57 11.91
C ASN A 236 8.28 4.51 13.05
N ASP A 237 7.58 5.64 13.18
CA ASP A 237 7.74 6.64 14.23
C ASP A 237 7.24 6.12 15.57
N ALA A 238 6.04 5.53 15.60
CA ALA A 238 5.43 5.01 16.81
C ALA A 238 6.33 4.00 17.56
N LYS A 239 7.18 3.27 16.84
CA LYS A 239 8.14 2.30 17.42
C LYS A 239 9.14 2.94 18.39
N TYR A 240 9.38 4.24 18.29
CA TYR A 240 10.28 4.98 19.18
C TYR A 240 9.58 5.52 20.44
N ILE A 241 8.25 5.43 20.54
CA ILE A 241 7.49 5.91 21.71
C ILE A 241 7.74 4.98 22.90
N ASN A 242 8.27 5.55 23.97
CA ASN A 242 8.26 4.91 25.28
C ASN A 242 7.03 5.38 26.06
N VAL A 243 5.98 4.56 26.11
CA VAL A 243 4.71 4.87 26.82
C VAL A 243 4.88 5.06 28.32
N ASN A 244 6.01 4.62 28.88
CA ASN A 244 6.34 4.74 30.30
C ASN A 244 7.39 5.84 30.56
N GLU A 245 7.69 6.70 29.58
CA GLU A 245 8.59 7.83 29.77
C GLU A 245 8.02 8.78 30.84
N LYS A 246 8.80 9.05 31.88
CA LYS A 246 8.41 10.01 32.92
C LYS A 246 8.48 11.43 32.35
N PRO A 247 7.54 12.32 32.72
CA PRO A 247 7.63 13.73 32.36
C PRO A 247 8.98 14.32 32.76
N ARG A 248 9.56 15.14 31.89
CA ARG A 248 10.77 15.89 32.21
C ARG A 248 10.41 17.02 33.18
N SER A 249 11.32 17.36 34.08
CA SER A 249 11.13 18.52 34.97
C SER A 249 10.96 19.82 34.17
N PRO A 250 10.14 20.79 34.64
CA PRO A 250 9.98 22.08 33.97
C PRO A 250 11.34 22.74 33.68
N GLY A 251 11.51 23.24 32.45
CA GLY A 251 12.74 23.91 32.00
C GLY A 251 13.89 22.97 31.57
N ASN A 252 13.66 21.65 31.51
CA ASN A 252 14.67 20.73 30.99
C ASN A 252 14.99 21.03 29.51
N PRO A 253 16.28 21.20 29.12
CA PRO A 253 16.64 21.46 27.73
C PRO A 253 16.44 20.24 26.81
N ASN A 254 16.38 19.02 27.37
CA ASN A 254 16.18 17.79 26.60
C ASN A 254 14.69 17.52 26.41
N LYS A 255 14.25 17.59 25.15
CA LYS A 255 12.89 17.25 24.74
C LYS A 255 12.66 15.74 24.79
N THR A 256 11.47 15.34 25.22
CA THR A 256 10.94 13.98 25.09
C THR A 256 10.74 13.62 23.62
N TRP A 257 10.61 12.33 23.32
CA TRP A 257 10.34 11.92 21.95
C TRP A 257 9.02 12.50 21.40
N PRO A 258 7.89 12.49 22.14
CA PRO A 258 6.64 13.11 21.69
C PRO A 258 6.77 14.59 21.35
N GLU A 259 7.53 15.36 22.13
CA GLU A 259 7.77 16.78 21.87
C GLU A 259 8.58 16.98 20.57
N VAL A 260 9.62 16.17 20.36
CA VAL A 260 10.40 16.23 19.10
C VAL A 260 9.54 15.83 17.91
N PHE A 261 8.69 14.81 18.06
CA PHE A 261 7.79 14.39 16.99
C PHE A 261 6.74 15.47 16.67
N SER A 262 6.10 16.05 17.68
CA SER A 262 5.17 17.19 17.55
C SER A 262 5.80 18.34 16.75
N MET A 263 7.03 18.76 17.10
CA MET A 263 7.74 19.81 16.35
C MET A 263 7.98 19.46 14.88
N ARG A 264 8.18 18.18 14.56
CA ARG A 264 8.41 17.73 13.18
C ARG A 264 7.12 17.66 12.38
N VAL A 265 6.02 17.27 13.01
CA VAL A 265 4.69 17.36 12.40
C VAL A 265 4.36 18.83 12.13
N GLU A 266 4.63 19.72 13.09
CA GLU A 266 4.45 21.17 12.92
C GLU A 266 5.28 21.74 11.76
N ASP A 267 6.58 21.42 11.64
CA ASP A 267 7.41 21.85 10.51
C ASP A 267 6.89 21.31 9.16
N PHE A 268 6.45 20.05 9.14
CA PHE A 268 5.89 19.44 7.93
C PHE A 268 4.60 20.15 7.48
N LEU A 269 3.68 20.42 8.41
CA LEU A 269 2.43 21.14 8.13
C LEU A 269 2.66 22.61 7.79
N THR A 270 3.67 23.24 8.39
CA THR A 270 4.07 24.62 8.09
C THR A 270 4.46 24.77 6.62
N ALA A 271 5.24 23.84 6.07
CA ALA A 271 5.61 23.87 4.65
C ALA A 271 4.41 23.82 3.70
N LEU A 272 3.32 23.15 4.09
CA LEU A 272 2.06 23.13 3.33
C LEU A 272 1.29 24.45 3.49
N GLN A 273 1.24 24.98 4.71
CA GLN A 273 0.58 26.27 5.00
C GLN A 273 1.26 27.44 4.29
N GLU A 274 2.58 27.48 4.22
CA GLU A 274 3.35 28.52 3.51
C GLU A 274 2.96 28.62 2.03
N LYS A 275 2.55 27.50 1.41
CA LYS A 275 2.04 27.46 0.04
C LYS A 275 0.51 27.45 -0.06
N ASN A 276 -0.19 27.55 1.07
CA ASN A 276 -1.65 27.45 1.18
C ASN A 276 -2.23 26.18 0.53
N ILE A 277 -1.52 25.06 0.63
CA ILE A 277 -1.93 23.79 0.04
C ILE A 277 -2.83 23.05 1.02
N ARG A 278 -4.04 22.68 0.59
CA ARG A 278 -4.96 21.87 1.40
C ARG A 278 -4.35 20.49 1.63
N ASN A 279 -4.47 19.96 2.84
CA ASN A 279 -3.98 18.63 3.13
C ASN A 279 -4.90 17.83 4.04
N TYR A 280 -4.87 16.50 3.84
CA TYR A 280 -5.54 15.53 4.70
C TYR A 280 -4.49 14.60 5.29
N TRP A 281 -4.34 14.63 6.61
CA TRP A 281 -3.54 13.64 7.31
C TRP A 281 -4.42 12.45 7.69
N ILE A 282 -4.21 11.33 7.03
CA ILE A 282 -4.87 10.07 7.32
C ILE A 282 -4.23 9.48 8.57
N GLY A 283 -4.98 9.47 9.67
CA GLY A 283 -4.60 8.78 10.90
C GLY A 283 -4.33 7.31 10.63
N LEU A 284 -3.50 6.67 11.46
CA LEU A 284 -3.25 5.25 11.30
C LEU A 284 -4.40 4.41 11.89
N PRO A 285 -4.81 3.31 11.23
CA PRO A 285 -5.81 2.40 11.79
C PRO A 285 -5.24 1.63 12.99
N VAL A 286 -6.12 1.03 13.81
CA VAL A 286 -5.75 0.19 14.95
C VAL A 286 -4.69 -0.87 14.57
N MET A 287 -3.68 -1.13 15.40
CA MET A 287 -2.66 -2.17 15.14
C MET A 287 -2.96 -3.45 15.91
N GLY A 288 -2.55 -4.62 15.40
CA GLY A 288 -2.93 -5.90 16.02
C GLY A 288 -2.01 -6.39 17.15
N ASP A 289 -0.91 -5.70 17.42
CA ASP A 289 -0.13 -5.86 18.66
C ASP A 289 -0.51 -4.76 19.65
N ALA A 290 -0.94 -5.11 20.86
CA ALA A 290 -1.55 -4.15 21.79
C ALA A 290 -0.57 -3.08 22.31
N PRO A 291 0.68 -3.41 22.72
CA PRO A 291 1.69 -2.40 23.05
C PRO A 291 1.96 -1.43 21.89
N TYR A 292 2.11 -1.96 20.67
CA TYR A 292 2.33 -1.12 19.50
C TYR A 292 1.11 -0.28 19.12
N ALA A 293 -0.11 -0.82 19.26
CA ALA A 293 -1.34 -0.07 19.07
C ALA A 293 -1.39 1.13 20.02
N LYS A 294 -0.99 0.97 21.29
CA LYS A 294 -0.95 2.08 22.24
C LYS A 294 0.03 3.18 21.82
N GLN A 295 1.18 2.81 21.27
CA GLN A 295 2.13 3.78 20.71
C GLN A 295 1.54 4.52 19.51
N VAL A 296 0.87 3.81 18.60
CA VAL A 296 0.21 4.42 17.43
C VAL A 296 -0.93 5.34 17.84
N GLU A 297 -1.71 5.00 18.86
CA GLU A 297 -2.76 5.86 19.42
C GLU A 297 -2.19 7.20 19.90
N ILE A 298 -1.13 7.16 20.72
CA ILE A 298 -0.44 8.37 21.22
C ILE A 298 0.08 9.21 20.05
N MET A 299 0.65 8.56 19.04
CA MET A 299 1.16 9.25 17.86
C MET A 299 0.03 9.92 17.05
N ASN A 300 -1.08 9.22 16.83
CA ASN A 300 -2.27 9.77 16.17
C ASN A 300 -2.81 10.99 16.93
N ASP A 301 -2.83 10.95 18.26
CA ASP A 301 -3.25 12.08 19.10
C ASP A 301 -2.35 13.31 18.93
N ILE A 302 -1.04 13.11 18.85
CA ILE A 302 -0.09 14.19 18.55
C ILE A 302 -0.38 14.77 17.17
N VAL A 303 -0.48 13.93 16.13
CA VAL A 303 -0.75 14.39 14.76
C VAL A 303 -2.07 15.16 14.69
N LYS A 304 -3.13 14.63 15.30
CA LYS A 304 -4.45 15.27 15.37
C LYS A 304 -4.38 16.64 16.04
N THR A 305 -3.64 16.73 17.15
CA THR A 305 -3.45 17.97 17.90
C THR A 305 -2.67 19.01 17.09
N GLU A 306 -1.61 18.60 16.41
CA GLU A 306 -0.81 19.49 15.56
C GLU A 306 -1.58 19.94 14.32
N ALA A 307 -2.26 19.02 13.62
CA ALA A 307 -3.08 19.32 12.45
C ALA A 307 -4.15 20.37 12.74
N ALA A 308 -4.77 20.33 13.93
CA ALA A 308 -5.80 21.28 14.33
C ALA A 308 -5.30 22.74 14.44
N LYS A 309 -3.99 22.98 14.51
CA LYS A 309 -3.39 24.33 14.53
C LYS A 309 -3.40 25.00 13.15
N PHE A 310 -3.56 24.24 12.06
CA PHE A 310 -3.43 24.70 10.68
C PHE A 310 -4.77 24.70 9.95
N ARG A 311 -5.21 25.86 9.44
CA ARG A 311 -6.54 26.00 8.80
C ARG A 311 -6.69 25.21 7.49
N ASN A 312 -5.58 24.92 6.82
CA ASN A 312 -5.52 24.17 5.57
C ASN A 312 -5.30 22.66 5.79
N SER A 313 -5.32 22.20 7.04
CA SER A 313 -5.05 20.80 7.42
C SER A 313 -6.30 20.15 8.02
N THR A 314 -6.62 18.95 7.55
CA THR A 314 -7.69 18.12 8.10
C THR A 314 -7.11 16.79 8.56
N TYR A 315 -7.26 16.45 9.84
CA TYR A 315 -6.96 15.10 10.32
C TYR A 315 -8.16 14.19 10.07
N LEU A 316 -7.93 13.05 9.42
CA LEU A 316 -8.94 12.00 9.23
C LEU A 316 -8.67 10.84 10.19
N ASP A 317 -9.59 10.67 11.13
CA ASP A 317 -9.54 9.55 12.07
C ASP A 317 -9.95 8.26 11.35
N THR A 318 -9.03 7.29 11.30
CA THR A 318 -9.28 5.99 10.69
C THR A 318 -9.18 4.83 11.67
N TRP A 319 -9.02 5.13 12.96
CA TRP A 319 -8.72 4.13 13.99
C TRP A 319 -9.69 2.95 13.94
N THR A 320 -10.98 3.26 13.90
CA THR A 320 -12.08 2.29 13.92
C THR A 320 -12.49 1.77 12.54
N LEU A 321 -12.01 2.37 11.45
CA LEU A 321 -12.43 1.97 10.09
C LEU A 321 -12.00 0.55 9.74
N LEU A 322 -10.87 0.10 10.30
CA LEU A 322 -10.35 -1.25 10.14
C LEU A 322 -10.43 -2.06 11.44
N ALA A 323 -11.35 -1.69 12.33
CA ALA A 323 -11.63 -2.37 13.59
C ALA A 323 -12.94 -3.16 13.51
N ASP A 324 -13.13 -4.12 14.42
CA ASP A 324 -14.43 -4.75 14.62
C ASP A 324 -15.44 -3.78 15.27
N ASP A 325 -16.67 -4.27 15.48
CA ASP A 325 -17.77 -3.52 16.08
C ASP A 325 -17.51 -3.08 17.54
N GLN A 326 -16.51 -3.69 18.19
CA GLN A 326 -16.05 -3.35 19.54
C GLN A 326 -14.87 -2.39 19.52
N GLY A 327 -14.38 -1.99 18.34
CA GLY A 327 -13.21 -1.12 18.18
C GLY A 327 -11.87 -1.83 18.34
N ASN A 328 -11.85 -3.17 18.36
CA ASN A 328 -10.62 -3.95 18.43
C ASN A 328 -10.05 -4.22 17.04
N TYR A 329 -8.75 -4.52 16.97
CA TYR A 329 -8.13 -4.98 15.74
C TYR A 329 -8.85 -6.21 15.18
N SER A 330 -9.18 -6.17 13.88
CA SER A 330 -9.66 -7.34 13.15
C SER A 330 -8.91 -7.55 11.84
N THR A 331 -8.59 -8.80 11.54
CA THR A 331 -8.02 -9.18 10.24
C THR A 331 -9.09 -9.20 9.13
N PHE A 332 -10.35 -9.43 9.50
CA PHE A 332 -11.47 -9.57 8.58
C PHE A 332 -12.65 -8.69 8.98
N LEU A 333 -13.28 -8.02 8.02
CA LEU A 333 -14.50 -7.25 8.24
C LEU A 333 -15.61 -7.75 7.32
N PRO A 334 -16.88 -7.72 7.76
CA PRO A 334 -17.99 -7.97 6.86
C PRO A 334 -18.06 -6.85 5.81
N ASN A 335 -18.27 -7.22 4.55
CA ASN A 335 -18.69 -6.27 3.51
C ASN A 335 -20.20 -5.98 3.61
N ASP A 336 -20.73 -5.18 2.68
CA ASP A 336 -22.16 -4.82 2.64
C ASP A 336 -23.12 -6.01 2.53
N LYS A 337 -22.62 -7.18 2.10
CA LYS A 337 -23.37 -8.44 2.00
C LYS A 337 -23.19 -9.34 3.23
N GLY A 338 -22.49 -8.86 4.26
CA GLY A 338 -22.14 -9.62 5.47
C GLY A 338 -21.01 -10.62 5.29
N VAL A 339 -20.37 -10.69 4.11
CA VAL A 339 -19.28 -11.62 3.84
C VAL A 339 -17.99 -11.08 4.44
N LYS A 340 -17.31 -11.89 5.25
CA LYS A 340 -16.02 -11.53 5.84
C LYS A 340 -14.94 -11.47 4.75
N ILE A 341 -14.40 -10.28 4.53
CA ILE A 341 -13.27 -10.01 3.62
C ILE A 341 -12.03 -9.66 4.44
N LYS A 342 -10.87 -10.09 3.96
CA LYS A 342 -9.59 -9.82 4.63
C LYS A 342 -9.18 -8.36 4.38
N VAL A 343 -9.10 -7.57 5.44
CA VAL A 343 -8.76 -6.13 5.36
C VAL A 343 -7.36 -5.82 5.90
N ARG A 344 -6.76 -6.72 6.69
CA ARG A 344 -5.39 -6.59 7.21
C ARG A 344 -4.43 -7.64 6.69
N ALA A 345 -3.18 -7.23 6.52
CA ALA A 345 -2.09 -8.14 6.21
C ALA A 345 -1.71 -8.99 7.43
N ASN A 346 -1.00 -10.09 7.18
CA ASN A 346 -0.62 -11.05 8.23
C ASN A 346 0.31 -10.46 9.30
N ASP A 347 1.01 -9.35 8.99
CA ASP A 347 1.91 -8.67 9.92
C ASP A 347 1.20 -7.77 10.93
N LYS A 348 -0.14 -7.67 10.86
CA LYS A 348 -0.98 -6.88 11.76
C LYS A 348 -0.71 -5.37 11.76
N VAL A 349 0.03 -4.88 10.76
CA VAL A 349 0.34 -3.47 10.54
C VAL A 349 -0.27 -3.01 9.23
N HIS A 350 0.06 -3.66 8.13
CA HIS A 350 -0.43 -3.27 6.80
C HIS A 350 -1.89 -3.69 6.57
N PHE A 351 -2.49 -3.09 5.56
CA PHE A 351 -3.81 -3.44 5.07
C PHE A 351 -3.73 -4.10 3.68
N THR A 352 -4.73 -4.91 3.36
CA THR A 352 -4.91 -5.45 2.01
C THR A 352 -5.48 -4.37 1.10
N VAL A 353 -5.62 -4.66 -0.19
CA VAL A 353 -6.32 -3.77 -1.13
C VAL A 353 -7.73 -3.43 -0.64
N ALA A 354 -8.47 -4.42 -0.11
CA ALA A 354 -9.81 -4.18 0.43
C ALA A 354 -9.81 -3.24 1.65
N GLY A 355 -8.83 -3.36 2.55
CA GLY A 355 -8.68 -2.42 3.67
C GLY A 355 -8.27 -1.02 3.19
N GLY A 356 -7.40 -0.94 2.19
CA GLY A 356 -7.03 0.33 1.56
C GLY A 356 -8.20 1.02 0.88
N ASP A 357 -9.12 0.25 0.28
CA ASP A 357 -10.32 0.79 -0.37
C ASP A 357 -11.27 1.43 0.64
N ILE A 358 -11.43 0.84 1.84
CA ILE A 358 -12.20 1.45 2.94
C ILE A 358 -11.59 2.80 3.34
N LEU A 359 -10.27 2.87 3.50
CA LEU A 359 -9.57 4.11 3.85
C LEU A 359 -9.68 5.16 2.74
N ALA A 360 -9.51 4.75 1.48
CA ALA A 360 -9.64 5.61 0.31
C ALA A 360 -11.05 6.19 0.18
N GLN A 361 -12.08 5.37 0.39
CA GLN A 361 -13.48 5.82 0.39
C GLN A 361 -13.75 6.81 1.52
N ALA A 362 -13.24 6.57 2.73
CA ALA A 362 -13.38 7.51 3.85
C ALA A 362 -12.71 8.85 3.54
N PHE A 363 -11.53 8.83 2.93
CA PHE A 363 -10.85 10.04 2.46
C PHE A 363 -11.66 10.77 1.38
N LEU A 364 -12.12 10.07 0.34
CA LEU A 364 -12.89 10.68 -0.75
C LEU A 364 -14.23 11.25 -0.26
N ALA A 365 -14.89 10.58 0.66
CA ALA A 365 -16.12 11.08 1.30
C ALA A 365 -15.86 12.32 2.16
N ALA A 366 -14.68 12.44 2.78
CA ALA A 366 -14.29 13.67 3.47
C ALA A 366 -13.96 14.79 2.46
N LEU A 367 -13.20 14.48 1.41
CA LEU A 367 -12.85 15.43 0.36
C LEU A 367 -14.10 16.00 -0.32
N ALA A 368 -15.08 15.16 -0.65
CA ALA A 368 -16.33 15.53 -1.30
C ALA A 368 -17.20 16.51 -0.48
N LYS A 369 -16.94 16.68 0.83
CA LYS A 369 -17.58 17.71 1.66
C LYS A 369 -16.96 19.09 1.45
N ASP A 370 -15.71 19.13 1.01
CA ASP A 370 -14.90 20.35 0.94
C ASP A 370 -14.68 20.83 -0.50
N VAL A 371 -14.76 19.92 -1.49
CA VAL A 371 -14.68 20.22 -2.93
C VAL A 371 -15.77 19.50 -3.71
N GLU A 372 -16.15 20.06 -4.86
CA GLU A 372 -16.96 19.35 -5.83
C GLU A 372 -16.11 18.29 -6.53
N ILE A 373 -16.48 17.02 -6.40
CA ILE A 373 -15.84 15.92 -7.13
C ILE A 373 -16.83 15.39 -8.16
N VAL A 374 -16.47 15.42 -9.44
CA VAL A 374 -17.30 14.90 -10.52
C VAL A 374 -16.80 13.51 -10.91
N ALA A 375 -17.67 12.51 -10.81
CA ALA A 375 -17.38 11.19 -11.35
C ALA A 375 -17.35 11.24 -12.88
N LYS A 376 -16.40 10.53 -13.50
CA LYS A 376 -16.38 10.35 -14.95
C LYS A 376 -17.68 9.69 -15.38
N LYS A 377 -18.30 10.24 -16.41
CA LYS A 377 -19.48 9.63 -17.02
C LYS A 377 -19.09 8.26 -17.58
N PRO A 378 -19.82 7.17 -17.24
CA PRO A 378 -19.57 5.88 -17.88
C PRO A 378 -19.65 6.04 -19.39
N ALA A 379 -18.65 5.54 -20.12
CA ALA A 379 -18.75 5.46 -21.57
C ALA A 379 -20.03 4.68 -21.89
N ALA A 380 -20.94 5.28 -22.66
CA ALA A 380 -22.18 4.62 -23.06
C ALA A 380 -21.80 3.30 -23.73
N ALA A 381 -22.21 2.18 -23.14
CA ALA A 381 -22.02 0.87 -23.75
C ALA A 381 -22.63 0.93 -25.15
N ALA A 382 -21.79 0.68 -26.17
CA ALA A 382 -22.26 0.59 -27.54
C ALA A 382 -23.40 -0.46 -27.59
N PRO A 383 -24.53 -0.16 -28.25
CA PRO A 383 -25.63 -1.11 -28.32
C PRO A 383 -25.14 -2.42 -28.93
N GLN A 384 -25.24 -3.50 -28.15
CA GLN A 384 -24.95 -4.84 -28.65
C GLN A 384 -25.89 -5.10 -29.82
N ALA A 385 -25.31 -5.25 -31.02
CA ALA A 385 -26.06 -5.60 -32.21
C ALA A 385 -26.78 -6.93 -31.97
N ALA A 386 -28.12 -6.89 -32.00
CA ALA A 386 -28.96 -8.06 -31.91
C ALA A 386 -28.56 -9.04 -33.02
N GLN A 387 -27.97 -10.17 -32.64
CA GLN A 387 -27.74 -11.28 -33.55
C GLN A 387 -29.09 -11.89 -33.91
N THR A 388 -29.57 -11.59 -35.11
CA THR A 388 -30.70 -12.29 -35.73
C THR A 388 -30.27 -13.71 -36.05
N VAL A 389 -30.83 -14.69 -35.35
CA VAL A 389 -30.74 -16.11 -35.71
C VAL A 389 -31.67 -16.37 -36.90
N PRO A 390 -31.18 -16.82 -38.06
CA PRO A 390 -32.06 -17.23 -39.15
C PRO A 390 -32.72 -18.58 -38.83
N LYS A 391 -33.99 -18.68 -39.24
CA LYS A 391 -34.93 -19.81 -39.02
C LYS A 391 -34.46 -21.14 -39.59
#